data_AF-A0A7C1WJI5-F1
#
_entry.id   AF-A0A7C1WJI5-F1
#
_cell.length_a   1.000
_cell.length_b   1.000
_cell.length_c   1.000
_cell.angle_alpha   90.00
_cell.angle_beta   90.00
_cell.angle_gamma   90.00
#
_symmetry.space_group_name_H-M   'P 1'
#
loop_
_entity.id
_entity.type
_entity.pdbx_description
1 polymer ?
#
loop_
_entity_poly.entity_id
_entity_poly.type
_entity_poly.pdbx_seq_one_letter_code
_entity_poly.pdbx_strand_id
1 'polypeptide(L)'
;MSCLSLLLTLITFSAPFQGADLVKDFKRYFKKYEDTATRVEAVLALEEIERPEVAEVLAPILADGDGAVVRACERVLSEFRTEPPIARVAELLGKSKKTPVRVGLLHAIAEGGYGTAADAVEPLLEDQRPEVRRAALVTWAALRGGDAVEALLALVEDKDDAVRSAALDALAGIGSPAVVPAAIANLDHGSWPVRASAISALAKVRSRDSIAPLIERLGKEEGRLQEDIGEALDAITGKSLGRRLSAWESFWERFGDEYQIPTDEELAAMRASRAASRRAYGEGEPGSVSYHGIETPSRSILFVIDVSGSMEQEVVDRERYADGGYPSFRRIDIVKTELARTIDHLEPYVRFNVLTFATELRFWKKGLVPANPLYRSSAVEFVSKLDAIGGRSLEGRGPAAALVAADMAAGKTNTYGALMAALGVDGRRSKKKAKPDAWVDTIFFLSDGRPSVGEYIDTDDIRAEVRRENETRRIVIHTLAIGEFERGFMKSLALESGGVYVDLGK
;
A
#
# COMPACT_ATOMS: atom_id res chain seq x y z
N MET A 1 -69.05 17.62 -5.07
CA MET A 1 -67.97 17.67 -6.06
C MET A 1 -66.67 17.57 -5.28
N SER A 2 -66.25 16.39 -4.82
CA SER A 2 -65.74 15.26 -5.65
C SER A 2 -64.43 15.69 -6.32
N CYS A 3 -63.31 14.96 -6.31
CA CYS A 3 -63.04 13.57 -5.94
C CYS A 3 -61.52 13.34 -6.06
N LEU A 4 -61.01 12.32 -5.35
CA LEU A 4 -59.88 11.44 -5.69
C LEU A 4 -58.49 12.09 -5.86
N SER A 5 -57.44 11.65 -5.16
CA SER A 5 -56.92 10.27 -5.19
C SER A 5 -55.90 10.11 -4.05
N LEU A 6 -56.12 9.23 -3.08
CA LEU A 6 -55.90 7.77 -3.06
C LEU A 6 -54.54 7.41 -2.44
N LEU A 7 -54.64 6.81 -1.24
CA LEU A 7 -53.72 5.87 -0.59
C LEU A 7 -52.28 5.79 -1.11
N LEU A 8 -51.34 6.13 -0.24
CA LEU A 8 -50.18 5.25 -0.02
C LEU A 8 -49.74 5.34 1.45
N THR A 9 -50.59 4.78 2.32
CA THR A 9 -50.17 4.18 3.58
C THR A 9 -49.26 3.00 3.22
N LEU A 10 -47.97 3.26 2.96
CA LEU A 10 -46.95 2.21 3.02
C LEU A 10 -46.72 1.92 4.50
N ILE A 11 -47.62 1.08 5.00
CA ILE A 11 -47.36 -0.01 5.93
C ILE A 11 -45.88 -0.05 6.36
N THR A 12 -45.59 0.50 7.53
CA THR A 12 -44.46 0.12 8.36
C THR A 12 -44.75 -1.26 8.96
N PHE A 13 -44.90 -2.28 8.12
CA PHE A 13 -44.73 -3.67 8.54
C PHE A 13 -43.43 -4.18 7.91
N SER A 14 -42.60 -4.80 8.74
CA SER A 14 -41.61 -5.83 8.36
C SER A 14 -40.11 -5.51 8.37
N ALA A 15 -39.62 -4.42 8.98
CA ALA A 15 -38.16 -4.29 9.18
C ALA A 15 -37.54 -5.40 10.08
N PRO A 16 -38.11 -5.76 11.26
CA PRO A 16 -37.48 -6.77 12.12
C PRO A 16 -37.72 -8.23 11.66
N PHE A 17 -38.76 -8.49 10.86
CA PHE A 17 -39.12 -9.85 10.44
C PHE A 17 -38.28 -10.33 9.25
N GLN A 18 -37.96 -9.44 8.30
CA GLN A 18 -37.16 -9.77 7.11
C GLN A 18 -35.73 -10.18 7.46
N GLY A 19 -35.09 -9.53 8.44
CA GLY A 19 -33.71 -9.86 8.83
C GLY A 19 -33.55 -11.26 9.42
N ALA A 20 -34.55 -11.76 10.15
CA ALA A 20 -34.53 -13.11 10.74
C ALA A 20 -34.56 -14.20 9.65
N ASP A 21 -35.47 -14.03 8.69
CA ASP A 21 -35.65 -14.95 7.58
C ASP A 21 -34.45 -14.91 6.63
N LEU A 22 -33.87 -13.74 6.40
CA LEU A 22 -32.69 -13.60 5.55
C LEU A 22 -31.45 -14.29 6.15
N VAL A 23 -31.19 -14.16 7.46
CA VAL A 23 -30.09 -14.90 8.12
C VAL A 23 -30.30 -16.42 8.02
N LYS A 24 -31.55 -16.88 8.14
CA LYS A 24 -31.90 -18.30 7.99
C LYS A 24 -31.68 -18.79 6.56
N ASP A 25 -32.06 -17.99 5.57
CA ASP A 25 -31.85 -18.30 4.16
C ASP A 25 -30.36 -18.26 3.80
N PHE A 26 -29.61 -17.29 4.31
CA PHE A 26 -28.15 -17.24 4.18
C PHE A 26 -27.51 -18.55 4.69
N LYS A 27 -27.84 -18.99 5.92
CA LYS A 27 -27.38 -20.28 6.47
C LYS A 27 -27.70 -21.47 5.55
N ARG A 28 -28.84 -21.43 4.87
CA ARG A 28 -29.33 -22.52 4.01
C ARG A 28 -28.67 -22.55 2.64
N TYR A 29 -28.45 -21.39 2.03
CA TYR A 29 -28.07 -21.26 0.63
C TYR A 29 -26.61 -20.89 0.41
N PHE A 30 -25.95 -20.16 1.32
CA PHE A 30 -24.58 -19.66 1.10
C PHE A 30 -23.59 -20.75 0.66
N LYS A 31 -23.64 -21.92 1.32
CA LYS A 31 -22.79 -23.08 1.00
C LYS A 31 -23.01 -23.71 -0.38
N LYS A 32 -24.06 -23.30 -1.10
CA LYS A 32 -24.40 -23.80 -2.45
C LYS A 32 -23.87 -22.89 -3.56
N TYR A 33 -23.47 -21.66 -3.22
CA TYR A 33 -22.88 -20.75 -4.18
C TYR A 33 -21.40 -21.11 -4.36
N GLU A 34 -21.00 -21.27 -5.63
CA GLU A 34 -19.62 -21.66 -5.98
C GLU A 34 -18.81 -20.46 -6.47
N ASP A 35 -19.44 -19.52 -7.18
CA ASP A 35 -18.78 -18.35 -7.73
C ASP A 35 -18.59 -17.25 -6.68
N THR A 36 -17.43 -16.59 -6.73
CA THR A 36 -17.04 -15.52 -5.80
C THR A 36 -18.07 -14.39 -5.75
N ALA A 37 -18.59 -13.95 -6.89
CA ALA A 37 -19.50 -12.80 -6.97
C ALA A 37 -20.80 -13.04 -6.20
N THR A 38 -21.48 -14.16 -6.45
CA THR A 38 -22.73 -14.51 -5.75
C THR A 38 -22.50 -14.71 -4.25
N ARG A 39 -21.35 -15.27 -3.87
CA ARG A 39 -20.97 -15.42 -2.46
C ARG A 39 -20.78 -14.07 -1.77
N VAL A 40 -20.08 -13.14 -2.43
CA VAL A 40 -19.90 -11.76 -1.92
C VAL A 40 -21.25 -11.07 -1.81
N GLU A 41 -22.08 -11.09 -2.86
CA GLU A 41 -23.43 -10.50 -2.82
C GLU A 41 -24.28 -11.09 -1.69
N ALA A 42 -24.22 -12.41 -1.47
CA ALA A 42 -24.94 -13.04 -0.37
C ALA A 42 -24.47 -12.56 1.01
N VAL A 43 -23.17 -12.29 1.20
CA VAL A 43 -22.63 -11.72 2.44
C VAL A 43 -23.10 -10.28 2.60
N LEU A 44 -22.94 -9.46 1.57
CA LEU A 44 -23.34 -8.05 1.60
C LEU A 44 -24.86 -7.86 1.75
N ALA A 45 -25.67 -8.85 1.36
CA ALA A 45 -27.11 -8.83 1.65
C ALA A 45 -27.43 -8.83 3.17
N LEU A 46 -26.45 -9.13 4.04
CA LEU A 46 -26.58 -9.02 5.49
C LEU A 46 -26.18 -7.64 6.05
N GLU A 47 -25.77 -6.69 5.19
CA GLU A 47 -25.56 -5.29 5.59
C GLU A 47 -26.82 -4.71 6.26
N GLU A 48 -26.62 -3.78 7.19
CA GLU A 48 -27.67 -3.13 8.00
C GLU A 48 -28.48 -4.06 8.94
N ILE A 49 -28.21 -5.37 8.98
CA ILE A 49 -28.87 -6.31 9.90
C ILE A 49 -28.14 -6.33 11.25
N GLU A 50 -28.63 -5.51 12.18
CA GLU A 50 -28.11 -5.35 13.55
C GLU A 50 -28.45 -6.52 14.49
N ARG A 51 -27.96 -7.73 14.20
CA ARG A 51 -28.31 -8.96 14.93
C ARG A 51 -27.11 -9.86 15.27
N PRO A 52 -27.05 -10.43 16.49
CA PRO A 52 -26.00 -11.38 16.88
C PRO A 52 -25.85 -12.56 15.93
N GLU A 53 -26.96 -13.03 15.33
CA GLU A 53 -26.94 -14.18 14.43
C GLU A 53 -26.19 -13.90 13.12
N VAL A 54 -26.05 -12.64 12.71
CA VAL A 54 -25.20 -12.25 11.56
C VAL A 54 -23.73 -12.51 11.89
N ALA A 55 -23.27 -12.09 13.07
CA ALA A 55 -21.92 -12.37 13.53
C ALA A 55 -21.63 -13.88 13.59
N GLU A 56 -22.60 -14.67 14.03
CA GLU A 56 -22.48 -16.13 14.11
C GLU A 56 -22.31 -16.82 12.74
N VAL A 57 -22.97 -16.31 11.69
CA VAL A 57 -22.87 -16.90 10.35
C VAL A 57 -21.64 -16.47 9.60
N LEU A 58 -21.19 -15.23 9.81
CA LEU A 58 -20.05 -14.67 9.11
C LEU A 58 -18.71 -15.08 9.74
N ALA A 59 -18.63 -15.22 11.07
CA ALA A 59 -17.36 -15.56 11.72
C ALA A 59 -16.68 -16.84 11.20
N PRO A 60 -17.38 -17.96 10.92
CA PRO A 60 -16.77 -19.13 10.30
C PRO A 60 -16.25 -18.89 8.87
N ILE A 61 -16.85 -17.95 8.13
CA ILE A 61 -16.53 -17.61 6.74
C ILE A 61 -15.26 -16.75 6.66
N LEU A 62 -14.83 -16.11 7.75
CA LEU A 62 -13.52 -15.46 7.83
C LEU A 62 -12.31 -16.42 7.63
N ALA A 63 -12.55 -17.73 7.57
CA ALA A 63 -11.54 -18.73 7.18
C ALA A 63 -11.68 -19.21 5.72
N ASP A 64 -12.45 -18.53 4.90
CA ASP A 64 -12.61 -18.87 3.50
C ASP A 64 -11.29 -18.76 2.72
N GLY A 65 -11.18 -19.51 1.61
CA GLY A 65 -10.04 -19.41 0.72
C GLY A 65 -10.10 -18.21 -0.22
N ASP A 66 -11.28 -17.60 -0.35
CA ASP A 66 -11.55 -16.46 -1.22
C ASP A 66 -11.45 -15.14 -0.45
N GLY A 67 -10.45 -14.32 -0.79
CA GLY A 67 -10.19 -13.06 -0.11
C GLY A 67 -11.32 -12.03 -0.26
N ALA A 68 -12.06 -12.05 -1.39
CA ALA A 68 -13.19 -11.16 -1.60
C ALA A 68 -14.34 -11.46 -0.64
N VAL A 69 -14.62 -12.76 -0.41
CA VAL A 69 -15.63 -13.20 0.54
C VAL A 69 -15.23 -12.85 1.98
N VAL A 70 -13.96 -13.01 2.34
CA VAL A 70 -13.46 -12.65 3.68
C VAL A 70 -13.62 -11.16 3.94
N ARG A 71 -13.25 -10.27 3.00
CA ARG A 71 -13.43 -8.82 3.19
C ARG A 71 -14.89 -8.40 3.25
N ALA A 72 -15.77 -9.02 2.45
CA ALA A 72 -17.20 -8.77 2.58
C ALA A 72 -17.69 -9.13 4.00
N CYS A 73 -17.17 -10.21 4.59
CA CYS A 73 -17.49 -10.55 5.98
C CYS A 73 -16.93 -9.52 6.96
N GLU A 74 -15.66 -9.10 6.82
CA GLU A 74 -15.04 -8.07 7.67
C GLU A 74 -15.86 -6.77 7.65
N ARG A 75 -16.25 -6.30 6.46
CA ARG A 75 -17.06 -5.11 6.22
C ARG A 75 -18.42 -5.17 6.93
N VAL A 76 -19.19 -6.23 6.70
CA VAL A 76 -20.50 -6.38 7.35
C VAL A 76 -20.35 -6.45 8.87
N LEU A 77 -19.31 -7.14 9.35
CA LEU A 77 -19.03 -7.27 10.79
C LEU A 77 -18.55 -5.97 11.45
N SER A 78 -17.95 -5.04 10.70
CA SER A 78 -17.48 -3.73 11.20
C SER A 78 -18.55 -2.65 11.16
N GLU A 79 -19.64 -2.85 10.41
CA GLU A 79 -20.71 -1.87 10.26
C GLU A 79 -21.76 -1.90 11.39
N PHE A 80 -21.73 -2.89 12.29
CA PHE A 80 -22.64 -2.94 13.43
C PHE A 80 -22.56 -1.68 14.29
N ARG A 81 -23.72 -1.17 14.67
CA ARG A 81 -23.89 0.06 15.46
C ARG A 81 -24.49 -0.21 16.84
N THR A 82 -25.00 -1.41 17.07
CA THR A 82 -25.67 -1.79 18.31
C THR A 82 -24.88 -2.80 19.13
N GLU A 83 -25.01 -2.72 20.45
CA GLU A 83 -24.22 -3.56 21.36
C GLU A 83 -24.44 -5.08 21.20
N PRO A 84 -25.67 -5.60 20.98
CA PRO A 84 -25.87 -7.05 20.90
C PRO A 84 -25.01 -7.77 19.83
N PRO A 85 -24.96 -7.33 18.55
CA PRO A 85 -24.06 -7.93 17.57
C PRO A 85 -22.58 -7.66 17.85
N ILE A 86 -22.21 -6.47 18.36
CA ILE A 86 -20.82 -6.14 18.72
C ILE A 86 -20.30 -7.06 19.85
N ALA A 87 -21.07 -7.21 20.92
CA ALA A 87 -20.77 -8.13 22.01
C ALA A 87 -20.64 -9.58 21.51
N ARG A 88 -21.43 -9.95 20.49
CA ARG A 88 -21.33 -11.27 19.87
C ARG A 88 -20.03 -11.46 19.08
N VAL A 89 -19.57 -10.43 18.35
CA VAL A 89 -18.26 -10.42 17.69
C VAL A 89 -17.13 -10.62 18.71
N ALA A 90 -17.15 -9.89 19.83
CA ALA A 90 -16.18 -10.04 20.91
C ALA A 90 -16.19 -11.46 21.53
N GLU A 91 -17.38 -12.01 21.79
CA GLU A 91 -17.53 -13.37 22.31
C GLU A 91 -16.98 -14.44 21.33
N LEU A 92 -17.24 -14.27 20.03
CA LEU A 92 -16.74 -15.17 18.99
C LEU A 92 -15.21 -15.10 18.84
N LEU A 93 -14.61 -13.92 19.05
CA LEU A 93 -13.16 -13.73 19.05
C LEU A 93 -12.51 -14.61 20.14
N GLY A 94 -13.01 -14.54 21.37
CA GLY A 94 -12.50 -15.33 22.49
C GLY A 94 -12.70 -16.84 22.31
N LYS A 95 -13.82 -17.26 21.72
CA LYS A 95 -14.15 -18.69 21.50
C LYS A 95 -13.37 -19.32 20.33
N SER A 96 -13.09 -18.56 19.29
CA SER A 96 -12.45 -19.10 18.09
C SER A 96 -11.03 -19.54 18.39
N LYS A 97 -10.60 -20.69 17.86
CA LYS A 97 -9.20 -21.13 17.86
C LYS A 97 -8.53 -21.00 16.49
N LYS A 98 -9.28 -20.66 15.44
CA LYS A 98 -8.77 -20.60 14.05
C LYS A 98 -8.12 -19.25 13.79
N THR A 99 -6.88 -19.26 13.29
CA THR A 99 -6.10 -18.03 13.02
C THR A 99 -6.84 -17.06 12.10
N PRO A 100 -7.34 -17.48 10.92
CA PRO A 100 -8.00 -16.54 10.00
C PRO A 100 -9.25 -15.89 10.61
N VAL A 101 -10.03 -16.68 11.37
CA VAL A 101 -11.22 -16.17 12.07
C VAL A 101 -10.84 -15.14 13.13
N ARG A 102 -9.81 -15.38 13.94
CA ARG A 102 -9.36 -14.39 14.94
C ARG A 102 -8.89 -13.10 14.26
N VAL A 103 -8.09 -13.21 13.21
CA VAL A 103 -7.56 -12.06 12.47
C VAL A 103 -8.69 -11.24 11.85
N GLY A 104 -9.65 -11.88 11.16
CA GLY A 104 -10.77 -11.17 10.56
C GLY A 104 -11.71 -10.51 11.57
N LEU A 105 -11.94 -11.15 12.73
CA LEU A 105 -12.71 -10.53 13.82
C LEU A 105 -11.97 -9.33 14.42
N LEU A 106 -10.64 -9.42 14.58
CA LEU A 106 -9.80 -8.31 15.06
C LEU A 106 -9.82 -7.13 14.08
N HIS A 107 -9.78 -7.39 12.78
CA HIS A 107 -9.94 -6.35 11.76
C HIS A 107 -11.32 -5.67 11.86
N ALA A 108 -12.40 -6.45 11.92
CA ALA A 108 -13.75 -5.91 12.04
C ALA A 108 -13.92 -5.07 13.32
N ILE A 109 -13.34 -5.51 14.44
CA ILE A 109 -13.35 -4.76 15.72
C ILE A 109 -12.58 -3.43 15.59
N ALA A 110 -11.42 -3.45 14.93
CA ALA A 110 -10.61 -2.25 14.75
C ALA A 110 -11.31 -1.24 13.84
N GLU A 111 -11.83 -1.68 12.70
CA GLU A 111 -12.51 -0.84 11.72
C GLU A 111 -13.84 -0.29 12.24
N GLY A 112 -14.61 -1.12 12.96
CA GLY A 112 -15.85 -0.71 13.61
C GLY A 112 -15.63 0.18 14.85
N GLY A 113 -14.40 0.31 15.35
CA GLY A 113 -14.09 1.08 16.54
C GLY A 113 -14.77 0.54 17.81
N TYR A 114 -14.90 -0.79 17.91
CA TYR A 114 -15.66 -1.45 18.99
C TYR A 114 -14.91 -1.43 20.33
N GLY A 115 -14.91 -0.27 20.99
CA GLY A 115 -14.25 -0.08 22.28
C GLY A 115 -14.70 -1.06 23.37
N THR A 116 -15.96 -1.52 23.35
CA THR A 116 -16.49 -2.52 24.29
C THR A 116 -15.88 -3.92 24.08
N ALA A 117 -15.25 -4.17 22.93
CA ALA A 117 -14.57 -5.43 22.65
C ALA A 117 -13.10 -5.45 23.13
N ALA A 118 -12.57 -4.35 23.70
CA ALA A 118 -11.17 -4.26 24.11
C ALA A 118 -10.77 -5.43 25.03
N ASP A 119 -11.55 -5.75 26.05
CA ASP A 119 -11.25 -6.83 27.00
C ASP A 119 -11.11 -8.22 26.32
N ALA A 120 -11.73 -8.42 25.16
CA ALA A 120 -11.57 -9.63 24.36
C ALA A 120 -10.31 -9.63 23.48
N VAL A 121 -9.76 -8.46 23.18
CA VAL A 121 -8.53 -8.27 22.37
C VAL A 121 -7.28 -8.42 23.22
N GLU A 122 -7.27 -7.89 24.45
CA GLU A 122 -6.08 -7.86 25.33
C GLU A 122 -5.38 -9.22 25.47
N PRO A 123 -6.08 -10.35 25.73
CA PRO A 123 -5.42 -11.64 25.89
C PRO A 123 -4.76 -12.17 24.60
N LEU A 124 -5.11 -11.61 23.44
CA LEU A 124 -4.56 -12.01 22.14
C LEU A 124 -3.23 -11.33 21.82
N LEU A 125 -2.83 -10.32 22.59
CA LEU A 125 -1.47 -9.77 22.54
C LEU A 125 -0.41 -10.83 22.89
N GLU A 126 -0.78 -11.88 23.63
CA GLU A 126 0.08 -13.00 23.99
C GLU A 126 -0.21 -14.30 23.20
N ASP A 127 -0.98 -14.24 22.10
CA ASP A 127 -1.31 -15.43 21.31
C ASP A 127 -0.04 -16.13 20.81
N GLN A 128 -0.05 -17.46 20.76
CA GLN A 128 1.10 -18.24 20.29
C GLN A 128 1.49 -17.94 18.84
N ARG A 129 0.53 -17.46 18.03
CA ARG A 129 0.72 -17.17 16.60
C ARG A 129 1.02 -15.69 16.38
N PRO A 130 2.11 -15.36 15.69
CA PRO A 130 2.51 -13.97 15.45
C PRO A 130 1.47 -13.18 14.65
N GLU A 131 0.75 -13.83 13.73
CA GLU A 131 -0.28 -13.16 12.93
C GLU A 131 -1.45 -12.67 13.80
N VAL A 132 -1.81 -13.42 14.85
CA VAL A 132 -2.85 -13.01 15.80
C VAL A 132 -2.32 -11.93 16.73
N ARG A 133 -1.10 -12.06 17.25
CA ARG A 133 -0.49 -11.01 18.09
C ARG A 133 -0.41 -9.68 17.36
N ARG A 134 0.03 -9.70 16.09
CA ARG A 134 0.11 -8.49 15.26
C ARG A 134 -1.26 -7.86 15.04
N ALA A 135 -2.27 -8.65 14.66
CA ALA A 135 -3.63 -8.13 14.49
C ALA A 135 -4.18 -7.57 15.82
N ALA A 136 -3.97 -8.27 16.93
CA ALA A 136 -4.41 -7.83 18.25
C ALA A 136 -3.72 -6.54 18.69
N LEU A 137 -2.42 -6.40 18.39
CA LEU A 137 -1.64 -5.20 18.63
C LEU A 137 -2.24 -4.00 17.90
N VAL A 138 -2.48 -4.13 16.60
CA VAL A 138 -3.06 -3.06 15.77
C VAL A 138 -4.45 -2.68 16.27
N THR A 139 -5.31 -3.68 16.54
CA THR A 139 -6.65 -3.46 17.09
C THR A 139 -6.58 -2.77 18.46
N TRP A 140 -5.69 -3.21 19.35
CA TRP A 140 -5.53 -2.65 20.69
C TRP A 140 -5.10 -1.18 20.64
N ALA A 141 -4.11 -0.86 19.79
CA ALA A 141 -3.66 0.51 19.57
C ALA A 141 -4.80 1.40 19.03
N ALA A 142 -5.61 0.90 18.09
CA ALA A 142 -6.74 1.63 17.53
C ALA A 142 -7.84 1.90 18.57
N LEU A 143 -8.14 0.94 19.46
CA LEU A 143 -9.19 1.08 20.46
C LEU A 143 -8.78 1.90 21.69
N ARG A 144 -7.52 1.80 22.11
CA ARG A 144 -7.04 2.34 23.40
C ARG A 144 -6.16 3.59 23.25
N GLY A 145 -5.65 3.88 22.06
CA GLY A 145 -4.80 5.04 21.81
C GLY A 145 -3.64 5.11 22.82
N GLY A 146 -3.54 6.21 23.56
CA GLY A 146 -2.51 6.42 24.58
C GLY A 146 -2.47 5.36 25.69
N ASP A 147 -3.61 4.76 26.04
CA ASP A 147 -3.68 3.73 27.10
C ASP A 147 -3.04 2.40 26.64
N ALA A 148 -2.72 2.25 25.36
CA ALA A 148 -2.07 1.06 24.83
C ALA A 148 -0.55 1.00 25.10
N VAL A 149 0.08 2.12 25.49
CA VAL A 149 1.55 2.28 25.45
C VAL A 149 2.30 1.17 26.19
N GLU A 150 1.93 0.85 27.42
CA GLU A 150 2.63 -0.18 28.21
C GLU A 150 2.54 -1.58 27.57
N ALA A 151 1.36 -1.95 27.06
CA ALA A 151 1.16 -3.24 26.40
C ALA A 151 1.93 -3.32 25.07
N LEU A 152 2.00 -2.22 24.32
CA LEU A 152 2.76 -2.15 23.07
C LEU A 152 4.27 -2.18 23.32
N LEU A 153 4.75 -1.57 24.40
CA LEU A 153 6.17 -1.65 24.79
C LEU A 153 6.61 -3.08 25.09
N ALA A 154 5.76 -3.94 25.63
CA ALA A 154 6.10 -5.35 25.78
C ALA A 154 6.32 -6.07 24.44
N LEU A 155 5.65 -5.63 23.37
CA LEU A 155 5.71 -6.24 22.04
C LEU A 155 6.86 -5.73 21.17
N VAL A 156 7.56 -4.66 21.56
CA VAL A 156 8.80 -4.24 20.89
C VAL A 156 9.96 -5.22 21.11
N GLU A 157 9.80 -6.18 22.02
CA GLU A 157 10.74 -7.27 22.27
C GLU A 157 10.22 -8.62 21.76
N ASP A 158 9.14 -8.64 20.97
CA ASP A 158 8.57 -9.88 20.46
C ASP A 158 9.59 -10.68 19.62
N LYS A 159 9.44 -12.01 19.70
CA LYS A 159 10.27 -12.99 18.96
C LYS A 159 10.07 -12.94 17.45
N ASP A 160 8.95 -12.39 16.99
CA ASP A 160 8.61 -12.23 15.59
C ASP A 160 8.86 -10.78 15.13
N ASP A 161 9.71 -10.63 14.13
CA ASP A 161 10.12 -9.33 13.59
C ASP A 161 8.93 -8.48 13.12
N ALA A 162 7.87 -9.10 12.58
CA ALA A 162 6.72 -8.35 12.09
C ALA A 162 5.85 -7.82 13.24
N VAL A 163 5.74 -8.57 14.34
CA VAL A 163 5.07 -8.09 15.57
C VAL A 163 5.86 -6.92 16.18
N ARG A 164 7.19 -7.05 16.24
CA ARG A 164 8.10 -6.01 16.72
C ARG A 164 8.02 -4.72 15.91
N SER A 165 8.07 -4.81 14.58
CA SER A 165 7.87 -3.65 13.70
C SER A 165 6.52 -2.99 13.95
N ALA A 166 5.44 -3.76 14.01
CA ALA A 166 4.10 -3.24 14.28
C ALA A 166 4.00 -2.54 15.64
N ALA A 167 4.67 -3.05 16.68
CA ALA A 167 4.73 -2.43 18.00
C ALA A 167 5.39 -1.04 17.96
N LEU A 168 6.57 -0.94 17.31
CA LEU A 168 7.29 0.31 17.13
C LEU A 168 6.44 1.32 16.34
N ASP A 169 5.78 0.87 15.27
CA ASP A 169 4.95 1.71 14.42
C ASP A 169 3.68 2.22 15.13
N ALA A 170 3.02 1.36 15.91
CA ALA A 170 1.85 1.73 16.71
C ALA A 170 2.21 2.76 17.79
N LEU A 171 3.29 2.53 18.52
CA LEU A 171 3.81 3.49 19.52
C LEU A 171 4.18 4.83 18.88
N ALA A 172 4.78 4.79 17.69
CA ALA A 172 5.10 5.99 16.94
C ALA A 172 3.85 6.73 16.44
N GLY A 173 2.80 6.00 16.07
CA GLY A 173 1.48 6.57 15.71
C GLY A 173 0.79 7.24 16.89
N ILE A 174 0.95 6.70 18.10
CA ILE A 174 0.47 7.31 19.34
C ILE A 174 1.28 8.57 19.70
N GLY A 175 2.54 8.64 19.28
CA GLY A 175 3.44 9.76 19.57
C GLY A 175 4.00 9.75 21.00
N SER A 176 3.99 8.60 21.67
CA SER A 176 4.48 8.49 23.06
C SER A 176 6.02 8.51 23.11
N PRO A 177 6.64 9.41 23.90
CA PRO A 177 8.10 9.41 24.11
C PRO A 177 8.65 8.13 24.73
N ALA A 178 7.79 7.31 25.35
CA ALA A 178 8.20 6.06 25.98
C ALA A 178 8.80 5.04 24.99
N VAL A 179 8.54 5.18 23.68
CA VAL A 179 9.13 4.31 22.65
C VAL A 179 10.62 4.56 22.43
N VAL A 180 11.15 5.73 22.80
CA VAL A 180 12.51 6.16 22.42
C VAL A 180 13.59 5.15 22.84
N PRO A 181 13.64 4.67 24.10
CA PRO A 181 14.65 3.69 24.49
C PRO A 181 14.54 2.37 23.70
N ALA A 182 13.32 1.89 23.49
CA ALA A 182 13.05 0.66 22.74
C ALA A 182 13.42 0.80 21.26
N ALA A 183 13.10 1.94 20.64
CA ALA A 183 13.44 2.20 19.25
C ALA A 183 14.97 2.35 19.07
N ILE A 184 15.66 3.04 19.98
CA ILE A 184 17.14 3.11 19.97
C ILE A 184 17.75 1.71 20.02
N ALA A 185 17.29 0.85 20.93
CA ALA A 185 17.78 -0.52 21.03
C ALA A 185 17.56 -1.34 19.74
N ASN A 186 16.46 -1.09 19.03
CA ASN A 186 16.12 -1.76 17.78
C ASN A 186 16.82 -1.19 16.53
N LEU A 187 17.59 -0.11 16.63
CA LEU A 187 18.43 0.39 15.53
C LEU A 187 19.51 -0.62 15.12
N ASP A 188 20.00 -1.45 16.04
CA ASP A 188 21.00 -2.47 15.75
C ASP A 188 20.40 -3.87 15.51
N HIS A 189 19.09 -3.95 15.31
CA HIS A 189 18.42 -5.23 15.06
C HIS A 189 18.87 -5.86 13.73
N GLY A 190 19.01 -7.19 13.69
CA GLY A 190 19.49 -7.90 12.49
C GLY A 190 18.55 -7.79 11.29
N SER A 191 17.26 -7.66 11.55
CA SER A 191 16.21 -7.50 10.54
C SER A 191 16.07 -6.03 10.13
N TRP A 192 16.31 -5.73 8.84
CA TRP A 192 16.20 -4.36 8.32
C TRP A 192 14.80 -3.72 8.47
N PRO A 193 13.66 -4.45 8.37
CA PRO A 193 12.34 -3.84 8.58
C PRO A 193 12.15 -3.35 10.02
N VAL A 194 12.73 -4.06 11.00
CA VAL A 194 12.71 -3.64 12.40
C VAL A 194 13.52 -2.35 12.58
N ARG A 195 14.71 -2.27 11.96
CA ARG A 195 15.50 -1.04 11.96
C ARG A 195 14.75 0.13 11.32
N ALA A 196 14.07 -0.11 10.20
CA ALA A 196 13.23 0.89 9.52
C ALA A 196 12.11 1.42 10.43
N SER A 197 11.37 0.53 11.10
CA SER A 197 10.33 0.94 12.08
C SER A 197 10.93 1.71 13.25
N ALA A 198 12.10 1.32 13.75
CA ALA A 198 12.80 2.06 14.81
C ALA A 198 13.20 3.49 14.37
N ILE A 199 13.79 3.62 13.17
CA ILE A 199 14.15 4.92 12.59
C ILE A 199 12.90 5.80 12.43
N SER A 200 11.81 5.23 11.88
CA SER A 200 10.54 5.93 11.71
C SER A 200 9.93 6.37 13.04
N ALA A 201 10.00 5.52 14.07
CA ALA A 201 9.50 5.83 15.41
C ALA A 201 10.26 7.01 16.03
N LEU A 202 11.59 6.99 15.96
CA LEU A 202 12.44 8.08 16.45
C LEU A 202 12.19 9.39 15.68
N ALA A 203 12.00 9.31 14.37
CA ALA A 203 11.69 10.45 13.51
C ALA A 203 10.34 11.09 13.85
N LYS A 204 9.33 10.29 14.18
CA LYS A 204 7.98 10.77 14.56
C LYS A 204 7.93 11.39 15.95
N VAL A 205 8.58 10.75 16.92
CA VAL A 205 8.58 11.22 18.32
C VAL A 205 9.49 12.43 18.53
N ARG A 206 10.51 12.60 17.68
CA ARG A 206 11.39 13.78 17.66
C ARG A 206 12.06 14.05 19.00
N SER A 207 12.62 13.01 19.62
CA SER A 207 13.44 13.15 20.83
C SER A 207 14.88 13.54 20.51
N ARG A 208 15.50 14.37 21.36
CA ARG A 208 16.92 14.73 21.28
C ARG A 208 17.82 13.51 21.46
N ASP A 209 17.37 12.58 22.30
CA ASP A 209 18.10 11.35 22.60
C ASP A 209 18.20 10.42 21.38
N SER A 210 17.36 10.63 20.36
CA SER A 210 17.40 9.90 19.09
C SER A 210 18.58 10.32 18.20
N ILE A 211 19.11 11.54 18.35
CA ILE A 211 20.02 12.13 17.35
C ILE A 211 21.35 11.38 17.32
N ALA A 212 22.03 11.25 18.45
CA ALA A 212 23.34 10.58 18.49
C ALA A 212 23.27 9.10 18.03
N PRO A 213 22.30 8.29 18.49
CA PRO A 213 22.14 6.92 17.99
C PRO A 213 21.84 6.81 16.51
N LEU A 214 21.05 7.73 15.94
CA LEU A 214 20.79 7.77 14.49
C LEU A 214 22.07 8.11 13.72
N ILE A 215 22.88 9.06 14.19
CA ILE A 215 24.17 9.39 13.57
C ILE A 215 25.11 8.18 13.62
N GLU A 216 25.22 7.50 14.75
CA GLU A 216 26.02 6.29 14.88
C GLU A 216 25.54 5.20 13.91
N ARG A 217 24.21 5.00 13.83
CA ARG A 217 23.63 3.98 12.94
C ARG A 217 23.85 4.32 11.47
N LEU A 218 23.81 5.60 11.08
CA LEU A 218 24.09 6.05 9.71
C LEU A 218 25.44 5.53 9.19
N GLY A 219 26.45 5.47 10.08
CA GLY A 219 27.79 4.97 9.74
C GLY A 219 27.90 3.44 9.64
N LYS A 220 26.92 2.69 10.17
CA LYS A 220 26.88 1.22 10.12
C LYS A 220 25.96 0.69 9.03
N GLU A 221 25.14 1.55 8.44
CA GLU A 221 24.05 1.16 7.54
C GLU A 221 24.42 1.36 6.07
N GLU A 222 23.79 0.57 5.19
CA GLU A 222 23.97 0.66 3.75
C GLU A 222 22.62 0.80 3.02
N GLY A 223 22.63 1.42 1.84
CA GLY A 223 21.44 1.53 1.00
C GLY A 223 20.39 2.49 1.57
N ARG A 224 19.11 2.20 1.33
CA ARG A 224 17.98 3.08 1.65
C ARG A 224 17.96 3.55 3.11
N LEU A 225 18.32 2.68 4.05
CA LEU A 225 18.25 3.07 5.46
C LEU A 225 19.21 4.23 5.80
N GLN A 226 20.26 4.50 5.01
CA GLN A 226 21.06 5.72 5.17
C GLN A 226 20.26 6.99 4.84
N GLU A 227 19.39 6.94 3.83
CA GLU A 227 18.46 8.03 3.52
C GLU A 227 17.37 8.12 4.56
N ASP A 228 16.74 7.00 4.96
CA ASP A 228 15.72 7.02 6.00
C ASP A 228 16.27 7.62 7.31
N ILE A 229 17.53 7.32 7.67
CA ILE A 229 18.22 7.92 8.82
C ILE A 229 18.51 9.41 8.58
N GLY A 230 18.98 9.78 7.39
CA GLY A 230 19.21 11.18 7.02
C GLY A 230 17.93 12.01 7.09
N GLU A 231 16.82 11.49 6.56
CA GLU A 231 15.48 12.08 6.62
C GLU A 231 14.94 12.13 8.06
N ALA A 232 15.19 11.10 8.86
CA ALA A 232 14.84 11.11 10.28
C ALA A 232 15.59 12.22 11.02
N LEU A 233 16.91 12.32 10.83
CA LEU A 233 17.73 13.39 11.40
C LEU A 233 17.29 14.77 10.89
N ASP A 234 16.94 14.90 9.62
CA ASP A 234 16.35 16.11 9.03
C ASP A 234 14.99 16.46 9.68
N ALA A 235 14.13 15.47 9.92
CA ALA A 235 12.83 15.67 10.55
C ALA A 235 12.95 16.05 12.04
N ILE A 236 13.97 15.55 12.72
CA ILE A 236 14.22 15.85 14.12
C ILE A 236 14.88 17.23 14.25
N THR A 237 15.96 17.48 13.52
CA THR A 237 16.81 18.68 13.68
C THR A 237 16.40 19.84 12.76
N GLY A 238 15.63 19.57 11.71
CA GLY A 238 15.40 20.56 10.67
C GLY A 238 16.66 20.96 9.92
N LYS A 239 17.79 20.25 10.03
CA LYS A 239 18.92 20.38 9.10
C LYS A 239 18.64 19.53 7.85
N SER A 240 19.40 19.77 6.78
CA SER A 240 19.33 18.97 5.55
C SER A 240 20.71 18.50 5.16
N LEU A 241 21.23 17.56 5.96
CA LEU A 241 22.57 17.01 5.76
C LEU A 241 22.53 15.69 5.00
N GLY A 242 21.35 15.06 4.88
CA GLY A 242 21.14 13.85 4.10
C GLY A 242 22.00 12.68 4.62
N ARG A 243 22.57 11.88 3.72
CA ARG A 243 23.43 10.73 4.08
C ARG A 243 24.87 11.08 4.51
N ARG A 244 25.20 12.37 4.69
CA ARG A 244 26.58 12.81 4.96
C ARG A 244 26.94 12.62 6.44
N LEU A 245 27.44 11.43 6.78
CA LEU A 245 27.84 11.08 8.15
C LEU A 245 28.76 12.13 8.79
N SER A 246 29.86 12.50 8.12
CA SER A 246 30.82 13.48 8.67
C SER A 246 30.22 14.86 8.92
N ALA A 247 29.21 15.26 8.15
CA ALA A 247 28.50 16.51 8.35
C ALA A 247 27.59 16.43 9.59
N TRP A 248 26.92 15.30 9.81
CA TRP A 248 26.14 15.04 11.01
C TRP A 248 27.01 14.95 12.26
N GLU A 249 28.14 14.24 12.21
CA GLU A 249 29.10 14.15 13.31
C GLU A 249 29.62 15.53 13.70
N SER A 250 30.10 16.32 12.72
CA SER A 250 30.61 17.68 12.97
C SER A 250 29.54 18.61 13.53
N PHE A 251 28.29 18.47 13.05
CA PHE A 251 27.16 19.22 13.57
C PHE A 251 26.87 18.84 15.03
N TRP A 252 26.82 17.55 15.34
CA TRP A 252 26.48 17.08 16.68
C TRP A 252 27.59 17.34 17.69
N GLU A 253 28.87 17.20 17.31
CA GLU A 253 30.02 17.57 18.13
C GLU A 253 30.00 19.06 18.49
N ARG A 254 29.63 19.93 17.55
CA ARG A 254 29.68 21.39 17.74
C ARG A 254 28.47 21.95 18.49
N PHE A 255 27.29 21.37 18.27
CA PHE A 255 26.02 21.96 18.74
C PHE A 255 25.24 21.06 19.70
N GLY A 256 25.60 19.78 19.83
CA GLY A 256 24.80 18.75 20.49
C GLY A 256 24.37 19.14 21.90
N ASP A 257 25.31 19.55 22.75
CA ASP A 257 25.07 19.83 24.18
C ASP A 257 23.91 20.81 24.43
N GLU A 258 23.81 21.87 23.63
CA GLU A 258 22.78 22.90 23.76
C GLU A 258 21.71 22.80 22.67
N TYR A 259 21.74 21.75 21.84
CA TYR A 259 20.86 21.67 20.69
C TYR A 259 19.40 21.51 21.11
N GLN A 260 18.60 22.53 20.78
CA GLN A 260 17.16 22.50 20.94
C GLN A 260 16.50 22.04 19.64
N ILE A 261 15.65 21.04 19.76
CA ILE A 261 14.86 20.55 18.63
C ILE A 261 13.85 21.64 18.24
N PRO A 262 13.78 22.03 16.95
CA PRO A 262 12.81 23.01 16.49
C PRO A 262 11.37 22.53 16.74
N THR A 263 10.45 23.45 16.98
CA THR A 263 9.01 23.12 17.05
C THR A 263 8.49 22.66 15.69
N ASP A 264 7.31 22.01 15.66
CA ASP A 264 6.67 21.61 14.39
C ASP A 264 6.43 22.82 13.47
N GLU A 265 6.06 23.97 14.04
CA GLU A 265 5.84 25.22 13.29
C GLU A 265 7.14 25.74 12.68
N GLU A 266 8.24 25.74 13.45
CA GLU A 266 9.56 26.16 12.97
C GLU A 266 10.07 25.25 11.84
N LEU A 267 9.87 23.93 11.97
CA LEU A 267 10.21 22.97 10.92
C LEU A 267 9.38 23.15 9.67
N ALA A 268 8.07 23.39 9.81
CA ALA A 268 7.20 23.69 8.68
C ALA A 268 7.67 24.96 7.94
N ALA A 269 8.02 26.02 8.68
CA ALA A 269 8.57 27.25 8.12
C ALA A 269 9.91 27.02 7.41
N MET A 270 10.83 26.27 8.03
CA MET A 270 12.12 25.89 7.42
C MET A 270 11.94 25.08 6.14
N ARG A 271 11.03 24.09 6.13
CA ARG A 271 10.70 23.26 4.97
C ARG A 271 10.09 24.11 3.85
N ALA A 272 9.16 25.01 4.16
CA ALA A 272 8.54 25.93 3.20
C ALA A 272 9.59 26.87 2.58
N SER A 273 10.48 27.44 3.38
CA SER A 273 11.58 28.28 2.92
C SER A 273 12.51 27.53 1.95
N ARG A 274 12.91 26.30 2.30
CA ARG A 274 13.73 25.45 1.41
C ARG A 274 13.03 25.03 0.13
N ALA A 275 11.74 24.72 0.20
CA ALA A 275 10.94 24.39 -0.98
C ALA A 275 10.85 25.59 -1.94
N ALA A 276 10.71 26.81 -1.41
CA ALA A 276 10.76 28.04 -2.20
C ALA A 276 12.15 28.26 -2.83
N SER A 277 13.24 28.04 -2.08
CA SER A 277 14.61 28.15 -2.60
C SER A 277 14.93 27.08 -3.66
N ARG A 278 14.50 25.82 -3.47
CA ARG A 278 14.69 24.73 -4.46
C ARG A 278 13.95 25.00 -5.76
N ARG A 279 12.71 25.52 -5.70
CA ARG A 279 11.95 25.95 -6.89
C ARG A 279 12.61 27.11 -7.64
N ALA A 280 13.39 27.94 -6.93
CA ALA A 280 14.06 29.10 -7.51
C ALA A 280 15.44 28.77 -8.13
N TYR A 281 16.12 27.71 -7.68
CA TYR A 281 17.53 27.46 -8.06
C TYR A 281 17.87 26.07 -8.64
N GLY A 282 16.93 25.11 -8.71
CA GLY A 282 17.06 23.89 -9.52
C GLY A 282 18.39 23.13 -9.39
N GLU A 283 18.53 22.30 -8.36
CA GLU A 283 19.64 21.34 -8.25
C GLU A 283 19.10 19.99 -7.79
N GLY A 284 19.31 18.96 -8.63
CA GLY A 284 19.10 17.56 -8.28
C GLY A 284 20.28 16.99 -7.51
N GLU A 285 20.04 16.01 -6.63
CA GLU A 285 21.10 15.40 -5.83
C GLU A 285 22.02 14.49 -6.69
N PRO A 286 23.36 14.54 -6.50
CA PRO A 286 24.27 13.65 -7.22
C PRO A 286 24.02 12.16 -6.87
N GLY A 287 23.67 11.37 -7.89
CA GLY A 287 23.46 9.91 -7.79
C GLY A 287 22.01 9.47 -7.69
N SER A 288 21.04 10.37 -7.83
CA SER A 288 19.62 10.02 -7.97
C SER A 288 19.26 9.67 -9.42
N VAL A 289 18.47 8.62 -9.62
CA VAL A 289 17.87 8.30 -10.92
C VAL A 289 16.66 9.21 -11.13
N SER A 290 16.58 9.88 -12.27
CA SER A 290 15.38 10.66 -12.66
C SER A 290 14.52 9.88 -13.66
N TYR A 291 13.23 9.70 -13.33
CA TYR A 291 12.20 9.22 -14.27
C TYR A 291 11.03 10.21 -14.28
N HIS A 292 10.78 10.85 -15.43
CA HIS A 292 9.80 11.94 -15.57
C HIS A 292 9.91 13.05 -14.51
N GLY A 293 11.14 13.39 -14.08
CA GLY A 293 11.40 14.43 -13.08
C GLY A 293 11.24 13.98 -11.63
N ILE A 294 10.97 12.70 -11.37
CA ILE A 294 11.06 12.11 -10.03
C ILE A 294 12.50 11.63 -9.82
N GLU A 295 13.22 12.29 -8.93
CA GLU A 295 14.54 11.84 -8.45
C GLU A 295 14.34 10.76 -7.37
N THR A 296 14.95 9.59 -7.55
CA THR A 296 15.00 8.53 -6.54
C THR A 296 16.44 8.09 -6.29
N PRO A 297 16.86 7.93 -5.03
CA PRO A 297 18.17 7.39 -4.68
C PRO A 297 18.24 5.84 -4.67
N SER A 298 17.14 5.16 -4.99
CA SER A 298 17.01 3.70 -4.91
C SER A 298 18.03 2.90 -5.74
N ARG A 299 18.40 1.72 -5.20
CA ARG A 299 19.28 0.73 -5.87
C ARG A 299 18.53 -0.50 -6.38
N SER A 300 17.23 -0.65 -6.11
CA SER A 300 16.42 -1.82 -6.48
C SER A 300 15.05 -1.40 -7.02
N ILE A 301 15.02 -1.07 -8.31
CA ILE A 301 13.89 -0.39 -8.96
C ILE A 301 13.07 -1.38 -9.80
N LEU A 302 11.74 -1.35 -9.65
CA LEU A 302 10.83 -2.04 -10.57
C LEU A 302 9.99 -1.02 -11.33
N PHE A 303 10.12 -1.02 -12.65
CA PHE A 303 9.23 -0.26 -13.53
C PHE A 303 8.01 -1.12 -13.85
N VAL A 304 6.82 -0.68 -13.44
CA VAL A 304 5.55 -1.37 -13.67
C VAL A 304 4.75 -0.54 -14.68
N ILE A 305 4.63 -1.08 -15.89
CA ILE A 305 4.18 -0.33 -17.07
C ILE A 305 2.88 -0.92 -17.61
N ASP A 306 1.85 -0.09 -17.66
CA ASP A 306 0.59 -0.42 -18.29
C ASP A 306 0.76 -0.51 -19.81
N VAL A 307 0.27 -1.61 -20.40
CA VAL A 307 0.21 -1.84 -21.84
C VAL A 307 -1.21 -2.21 -22.29
N SER A 308 -2.21 -1.87 -21.49
CA SER A 308 -3.63 -2.11 -21.81
C SER A 308 -4.11 -1.24 -22.97
N GLY A 309 -5.33 -1.51 -23.47
CA GLY A 309 -5.84 -0.87 -24.69
C GLY A 309 -6.03 0.65 -24.60
N SER A 310 -6.07 1.24 -23.39
CA SER A 310 -6.10 2.70 -23.21
C SER A 310 -4.80 3.37 -23.65
N MET A 311 -3.67 2.65 -23.59
CA MET A 311 -2.35 3.16 -23.97
C MET A 311 -2.19 3.40 -25.48
N GLU A 312 -3.13 2.94 -26.31
CA GLU A 312 -3.23 3.27 -27.74
C GLU A 312 -3.68 4.72 -27.99
N GLN A 313 -4.33 5.35 -27.01
CA GLN A 313 -4.89 6.69 -27.16
C GLN A 313 -3.76 7.72 -27.21
N GLU A 314 -4.03 8.83 -27.87
CA GLU A 314 -3.13 9.97 -27.87
C GLU A 314 -3.28 10.80 -26.60
N VAL A 315 -2.19 11.45 -26.19
CA VAL A 315 -2.24 12.47 -25.15
C VAL A 315 -2.98 13.72 -25.66
N VAL A 316 -3.75 14.35 -24.79
CA VAL A 316 -4.49 15.58 -25.11
C VAL A 316 -3.53 16.76 -25.29
N ASP A 317 -2.54 16.89 -24.39
CA ASP A 317 -1.54 17.96 -24.37
C ASP A 317 -0.36 17.72 -25.32
N ARG A 318 -0.61 17.64 -26.64
CA ARG A 318 0.46 17.38 -27.62
C ARG A 318 1.60 18.40 -27.57
N GLU A 319 1.32 19.65 -27.23
CA GLU A 319 2.30 20.73 -27.12
C GLU A 319 3.40 20.41 -26.09
N ARG A 320 3.06 19.76 -24.97
CA ARG A 320 4.01 19.34 -23.92
C ARG A 320 5.06 18.36 -24.45
N TYR A 321 4.72 17.61 -25.49
CA TYR A 321 5.53 16.54 -26.05
C TYR A 321 6.16 16.90 -27.39
N ALA A 322 5.85 18.08 -27.95
CA ALA A 322 6.26 18.47 -29.29
C ALA A 322 7.79 18.45 -29.49
N ASP A 323 8.55 18.87 -28.48
CA ASP A 323 10.02 18.97 -28.55
C ASP A 323 10.75 17.71 -28.07
N GLY A 324 10.02 16.68 -27.61
CA GLY A 324 10.60 15.51 -26.97
C GLY A 324 11.03 14.38 -27.92
N GLY A 325 10.88 14.55 -29.24
CA GLY A 325 11.34 13.58 -30.24
C GLY A 325 10.63 12.22 -30.19
N TYR A 326 9.34 12.21 -29.84
CA TYR A 326 8.55 10.99 -29.75
C TYR A 326 8.10 10.48 -31.13
N PRO A 327 8.01 9.15 -31.34
CA PRO A 327 7.54 8.58 -32.62
C PRO A 327 6.09 8.96 -32.97
N SER A 328 5.24 9.10 -31.96
CA SER A 328 3.87 9.60 -32.08
C SER A 328 3.42 10.20 -30.74
N PHE A 329 2.22 10.79 -30.72
CA PHE A 329 1.59 11.28 -29.49
C PHE A 329 0.78 10.20 -28.76
N ARG A 330 0.88 8.93 -29.15
CA ARG A 330 0.27 7.82 -28.41
C ARG A 330 0.94 7.68 -27.05
N ARG A 331 0.15 7.42 -26.01
CA ARG A 331 0.62 7.24 -24.62
C ARG A 331 1.74 6.19 -24.56
N ILE A 332 1.55 5.05 -25.21
CA ILE A 332 2.57 3.99 -25.24
C ILE A 332 3.90 4.43 -25.85
N ASP A 333 3.90 5.25 -26.91
CA ASP A 333 5.13 5.68 -27.58
C ASP A 333 5.91 6.68 -26.73
N ILE A 334 5.20 7.55 -26.01
CA ILE A 334 5.80 8.46 -25.02
C ILE A 334 6.45 7.65 -23.89
N VAL A 335 5.71 6.71 -23.31
CA VAL A 335 6.20 5.86 -22.21
C VAL A 335 7.42 5.04 -22.61
N LYS A 336 7.40 4.41 -23.80
CA LYS A 336 8.53 3.65 -24.32
C LYS A 336 9.78 4.52 -24.45
N THR A 337 9.62 5.72 -24.98
CA THR A 337 10.72 6.66 -25.21
C THR A 337 11.34 7.10 -23.88
N GLU A 338 10.52 7.50 -22.92
CA GLU A 338 11.00 7.98 -21.61
C GLU A 338 11.58 6.84 -20.77
N LEU A 339 10.95 5.67 -20.77
CA LEU A 339 11.47 4.50 -20.07
C LEU A 339 12.81 4.05 -20.66
N ALA A 340 12.95 4.03 -21.99
CA ALA A 340 14.22 3.72 -22.64
C ALA A 340 15.32 4.72 -22.27
N ARG A 341 15.01 6.02 -22.26
CA ARG A 341 15.95 7.08 -21.82
C ARG A 341 16.39 6.87 -20.38
N THR A 342 15.47 6.62 -19.46
CA THR A 342 15.82 6.38 -18.05
C THR A 342 16.64 5.12 -17.88
N ILE A 343 16.25 4.02 -18.52
CA ILE A 343 17.02 2.76 -18.45
C ILE A 343 18.46 2.96 -18.95
N ASP A 344 18.65 3.70 -20.03
CA ASP A 344 19.99 3.93 -20.61
C ASP A 344 20.92 4.71 -19.66
N HIS A 345 20.34 5.58 -18.83
CA HIS A 345 21.06 6.41 -17.83
C HIS A 345 21.15 5.77 -16.44
N LEU A 346 20.61 4.56 -16.22
CA LEU A 346 20.74 3.87 -14.94
C LEU A 346 22.20 3.58 -14.60
N GLU A 347 22.62 3.94 -13.39
CA GLU A 347 23.96 3.67 -12.90
C GLU A 347 24.22 2.16 -12.72
N PRO A 348 25.44 1.65 -12.98
CA PRO A 348 25.71 0.21 -13.01
C PRO A 348 25.41 -0.56 -11.70
N TYR A 349 25.41 0.14 -10.56
CA TYR A 349 25.07 -0.45 -9.26
C TYR A 349 23.57 -0.60 -9.03
N VAL A 350 22.73 0.07 -9.82
CA VAL A 350 21.27 -0.05 -9.73
C VAL A 350 20.86 -1.41 -10.27
N ARG A 351 20.04 -2.13 -9.51
CA ARG A 351 19.34 -3.32 -9.95
C ARG A 351 17.95 -2.90 -10.41
N PHE A 352 17.53 -3.39 -11.56
CA PHE A 352 16.22 -3.04 -12.11
C PHE A 352 15.54 -4.20 -12.83
N ASN A 353 14.24 -4.08 -13.02
CA ASN A 353 13.47 -4.93 -13.91
C ASN A 353 12.27 -4.14 -14.46
N VAL A 354 11.63 -4.68 -15.49
CA VAL A 354 10.42 -4.12 -16.09
C VAL A 354 9.33 -5.18 -16.01
N LEU A 355 8.21 -4.82 -15.41
CA LEU A 355 6.96 -5.56 -15.37
C LEU A 355 5.96 -4.83 -16.26
N THR A 356 5.45 -5.47 -17.30
CA THR A 356 4.34 -4.94 -18.09
C THR A 356 3.05 -5.63 -17.72
N PHE A 357 1.94 -4.90 -17.70
CA PHE A 357 0.64 -5.47 -17.36
C PHE A 357 -0.49 -5.00 -18.28
N ALA A 358 -1.40 -5.93 -18.58
CA ALA A 358 -2.74 -5.70 -19.07
C ALA A 358 -3.63 -6.74 -18.37
N THR A 359 -4.29 -7.66 -19.09
CA THR A 359 -4.96 -8.80 -18.45
C THR A 359 -3.93 -9.78 -17.87
N GLU A 360 -2.79 -9.94 -18.56
CA GLU A 360 -1.67 -10.77 -18.12
C GLU A 360 -0.49 -9.91 -17.64
N LEU A 361 0.35 -10.52 -16.80
CA LEU A 361 1.56 -9.92 -16.23
C LEU A 361 2.79 -10.52 -16.92
N ARG A 362 3.71 -9.67 -17.38
CA ARG A 362 4.93 -10.13 -18.03
C ARG A 362 6.15 -9.38 -17.52
N PHE A 363 7.06 -10.10 -16.89
CA PHE A 363 8.38 -9.57 -16.57
C PHE A 363 9.35 -9.71 -17.74
N TRP A 364 10.23 -8.73 -17.92
CA TRP A 364 11.36 -8.82 -18.83
C TRP A 364 12.39 -9.88 -18.39
N LYS A 365 12.75 -9.90 -17.10
CA LYS A 365 13.59 -10.92 -16.46
C LYS A 365 12.89 -11.53 -15.25
N LYS A 366 13.32 -12.73 -14.84
CA LYS A 366 12.74 -13.44 -13.67
C LYS A 366 12.93 -12.72 -12.33
N GLY A 367 13.76 -11.68 -12.27
CA GLY A 367 14.04 -10.87 -11.08
C GLY A 367 14.91 -9.67 -11.43
N LEU A 368 15.23 -8.85 -10.42
CA LEU A 368 16.09 -7.68 -10.59
C LEU A 368 17.49 -8.05 -11.09
N VAL A 369 17.94 -7.36 -12.14
CA VAL A 369 19.28 -7.51 -12.73
C VAL A 369 20.06 -6.21 -12.62
N PRO A 370 21.41 -6.25 -12.50
CA PRO A 370 22.21 -5.02 -12.47
C PRO A 370 22.09 -4.26 -13.80
N ALA A 371 22.08 -2.93 -13.75
CA ALA A 371 22.05 -2.03 -14.90
C ALA A 371 23.41 -1.94 -15.60
N ASN A 372 24.03 -3.08 -15.89
CA ASN A 372 25.21 -3.11 -16.74
C ASN A 372 24.84 -2.83 -18.22
N PRO A 373 25.80 -2.46 -19.08
CA PRO A 373 25.51 -2.10 -20.47
C PRO A 373 24.72 -3.17 -21.25
N LEU A 374 25.01 -4.46 -21.05
CA LEU A 374 24.30 -5.56 -21.74
C LEU A 374 22.82 -5.62 -21.34
N TYR A 375 22.54 -5.49 -20.04
CA TYR A 375 21.18 -5.49 -19.53
C TYR A 375 20.42 -4.22 -19.88
N ARG A 376 21.07 -3.04 -19.88
CA ARG A 376 20.44 -1.80 -20.35
C ARG A 376 20.05 -1.92 -21.83
N SER A 377 20.95 -2.35 -22.71
CA SER A 377 20.64 -2.53 -24.13
C SER A 377 19.52 -3.57 -24.34
N SER A 378 19.55 -4.69 -23.62
CA SER A 378 18.51 -5.73 -23.73
C SER A 378 17.15 -5.27 -23.17
N ALA A 379 17.14 -4.41 -22.15
CA ALA A 379 15.90 -3.82 -21.63
C ALA A 379 15.34 -2.76 -22.58
N VAL A 380 16.19 -1.89 -23.15
CA VAL A 380 15.78 -0.91 -24.17
C VAL A 380 15.18 -1.63 -25.39
N GLU A 381 15.76 -2.75 -25.83
CA GLU A 381 15.19 -3.58 -26.91
C GLU A 381 13.84 -4.21 -26.52
N PHE A 382 13.68 -4.63 -25.27
CA PHE A 382 12.39 -5.13 -24.78
C PHE A 382 11.33 -4.02 -24.75
N VAL A 383 11.69 -2.84 -24.24
CA VAL A 383 10.81 -1.68 -24.15
C VAL A 383 10.41 -1.17 -25.53
N SER A 384 11.33 -1.14 -26.50
CA SER A 384 11.01 -0.67 -27.87
C SER A 384 9.99 -1.55 -28.60
N LYS A 385 9.85 -2.82 -28.19
CA LYS A 385 8.89 -3.78 -28.73
C LYS A 385 7.55 -3.81 -28.00
N LEU A 386 7.36 -2.98 -26.97
CA LEU A 386 6.07 -2.88 -26.29
C LEU A 386 5.04 -2.26 -27.23
N ASP A 387 3.84 -2.80 -27.22
CA ASP A 387 2.68 -2.26 -27.90
C ASP A 387 1.48 -2.39 -26.97
N ALA A 388 0.54 -1.47 -27.11
CA ALA A 388 -0.70 -1.52 -26.36
C ALA A 388 -1.59 -2.64 -26.89
N ILE A 389 -2.20 -3.39 -25.97
CA ILE A 389 -3.04 -4.55 -26.28
C ILE A 389 -4.46 -4.01 -26.44
N GLY A 390 -4.78 -3.46 -27.61
CA GLY A 390 -6.07 -2.85 -27.93
C GLY A 390 -6.45 -3.11 -29.39
N GLY A 391 -7.70 -3.51 -29.63
CA GLY A 391 -8.15 -3.96 -30.95
C GLY A 391 -8.28 -2.88 -32.04
N ARG A 392 -7.80 -1.64 -31.87
CA ARG A 392 -8.02 -0.55 -32.84
C ARG A 392 -7.00 -0.49 -33.98
N SER A 393 -5.83 -1.12 -33.86
CA SER A 393 -4.83 -1.12 -34.94
C SER A 393 -5.21 -1.95 -36.19
N LEU A 394 -6.40 -2.57 -36.25
CA LEU A 394 -6.82 -3.49 -37.32
C LEU A 394 -8.21 -3.21 -37.91
N GLU A 395 -8.73 -1.97 -37.80
CA GLU A 395 -9.95 -1.55 -38.51
C GLU A 395 -9.72 -1.55 -40.04
N GLY A 396 -9.85 -2.72 -40.66
CA GLY A 396 -9.70 -2.85 -42.11
C GLY A 396 -9.71 -4.26 -42.69
N ARG A 397 -9.94 -5.34 -41.93
CA ARG A 397 -9.98 -6.70 -42.49
C ARG A 397 -11.14 -7.51 -41.92
N GLY A 398 -12.00 -8.01 -42.80
CA GLY A 398 -13.09 -8.95 -42.47
C GLY A 398 -12.59 -10.29 -41.92
N PRO A 399 -13.38 -11.35 -42.00
CA PRO A 399 -13.81 -12.29 -40.92
C PRO A 399 -13.10 -12.33 -39.54
N ALA A 400 -12.15 -11.45 -39.24
CA ALA A 400 -11.32 -11.42 -38.03
C ALA A 400 -12.07 -10.97 -36.76
N ALA A 401 -13.36 -10.60 -36.85
CA ALA A 401 -14.16 -10.12 -35.73
C ALA A 401 -14.27 -11.10 -34.55
N ALA A 402 -14.08 -12.41 -34.79
CA ALA A 402 -14.02 -13.42 -33.72
C ALA A 402 -12.67 -13.45 -32.98
N LEU A 403 -11.55 -13.13 -33.66
CA LEU A 403 -10.25 -12.91 -32.99
C LEU A 403 -10.23 -11.59 -32.23
N VAL A 404 -10.93 -10.56 -32.74
CA VAL A 404 -11.07 -9.24 -32.08
C VAL A 404 -11.70 -9.35 -30.69
N ALA A 405 -12.65 -10.26 -30.49
CA ALA A 405 -13.26 -10.50 -29.17
C ALA A 405 -12.27 -11.10 -28.14
N ALA A 406 -11.31 -11.92 -28.59
CA ALA A 406 -10.27 -12.49 -27.74
C ALA A 406 -9.21 -11.45 -27.34
N ASP A 407 -8.79 -10.58 -28.28
CA ASP A 407 -7.86 -9.49 -27.99
C ASP A 407 -8.48 -8.39 -27.10
N MET A 408 -9.79 -8.12 -27.23
CA MET A 408 -10.50 -7.21 -26.31
C MET A 408 -10.55 -7.73 -24.86
N ALA A 409 -10.46 -9.05 -24.65
CA ALA A 409 -10.35 -9.63 -23.30
C ALA A 409 -8.92 -9.55 -22.74
N ALA A 410 -7.90 -9.49 -23.59
CA ALA A 410 -6.48 -9.38 -23.21
C ALA A 410 -6.04 -7.93 -22.89
N GLY A 411 -6.78 -6.94 -23.42
CA GLY A 411 -6.51 -5.51 -23.26
C GLY A 411 -7.10 -4.84 -22.02
N LYS A 412 -7.62 -5.61 -21.05
CA LYS A 412 -8.18 -5.06 -19.80
C LYS A 412 -7.04 -4.76 -18.81
N THR A 413 -7.31 -3.96 -17.79
CA THR A 413 -6.29 -3.44 -16.87
C THR A 413 -6.34 -4.20 -15.54
N ASN A 414 -5.34 -5.05 -15.27
CA ASN A 414 -5.19 -5.80 -14.02
C ASN A 414 -4.27 -5.09 -13.01
N THR A 415 -4.71 -3.93 -12.52
CA THR A 415 -3.93 -3.08 -11.59
C THR A 415 -3.60 -3.80 -10.30
N TYR A 416 -4.57 -4.51 -9.70
CA TYR A 416 -4.34 -5.28 -8.48
C TYR A 416 -3.25 -6.33 -8.67
N GLY A 417 -3.36 -7.17 -9.70
CA GLY A 417 -2.39 -8.22 -9.97
C GLY A 417 -0.99 -7.66 -10.22
N ALA A 418 -0.90 -6.53 -10.93
CA ALA A 418 0.37 -5.85 -11.19
C ALA A 418 1.03 -5.34 -9.91
N LEU A 419 0.26 -4.66 -9.04
CA LEU A 419 0.77 -4.13 -7.77
C LEU A 419 1.14 -5.27 -6.80
N MET A 420 0.32 -6.32 -6.68
CA MET A 420 0.65 -7.49 -5.84
C MET A 420 1.91 -8.21 -6.33
N ALA A 421 2.04 -8.44 -7.64
CA ALA A 421 3.24 -9.04 -8.20
C ALA A 421 4.47 -8.15 -7.99
N ALA A 422 4.31 -6.82 -8.09
CA ALA A 422 5.38 -5.85 -7.83
C ALA A 422 5.82 -5.83 -6.36
N LEU A 423 4.88 -6.01 -5.41
CA LEU A 423 5.15 -6.19 -3.99
C LEU A 423 5.70 -7.60 -3.64
N GLY A 424 5.82 -8.49 -4.63
CA GLY A 424 6.28 -9.87 -4.44
C GLY A 424 5.26 -10.76 -3.72
N VAL A 425 3.97 -10.42 -3.80
CA VAL A 425 2.85 -11.24 -3.31
C VAL A 425 2.52 -12.27 -4.40
N ASP A 426 3.02 -13.50 -4.24
CA ASP A 426 2.67 -14.60 -5.16
C ASP A 426 1.19 -14.96 -4.99
N GLY A 427 0.35 -14.69 -6.00
CA GLY A 427 -1.07 -15.05 -6.05
C GLY A 427 -1.37 -16.57 -5.99
N ARG A 428 -0.35 -17.41 -5.79
CA ARG A 428 -0.47 -18.80 -5.38
C ARG A 428 0.55 -19.06 -4.29
N ARG A 429 0.08 -19.38 -3.07
CA ARG A 429 0.84 -19.88 -1.91
C ARG A 429 2.11 -20.66 -2.31
N SER A 430 3.22 -19.97 -2.53
CA SER A 430 4.51 -20.58 -2.78
C SER A 430 5.17 -20.81 -1.43
N LYS A 431 5.39 -22.09 -1.06
CA LYS A 431 6.06 -22.49 0.19
C LYS A 431 7.56 -22.18 0.21
N LYS A 432 8.09 -21.34 -0.70
CA LYS A 432 9.52 -21.01 -0.75
C LYS A 432 9.73 -19.57 -0.30
N LYS A 433 10.49 -19.39 0.79
CA LYS A 433 11.02 -18.10 1.23
C LYS A 433 11.76 -17.44 0.05
N ALA A 434 11.35 -16.24 -0.33
CA ALA A 434 12.09 -15.41 -1.27
C ALA A 434 13.51 -15.16 -0.72
N LYS A 435 14.53 -15.20 -1.59
CA LYS A 435 15.92 -14.94 -1.19
C LYS A 435 16.11 -13.44 -0.87
N PRO A 436 16.96 -13.07 0.11
CA PRO A 436 17.13 -11.68 0.59
C PRO A 436 17.63 -10.65 -0.45
N ASP A 437 18.37 -11.07 -1.49
CA ASP A 437 19.00 -10.18 -2.49
C ASP A 437 18.08 -9.77 -3.67
N ALA A 438 16.77 -10.01 -3.57
CA ALA A 438 15.81 -9.86 -4.67
C ALA A 438 14.68 -8.86 -4.38
N TRP A 439 14.76 -8.11 -3.29
CA TRP A 439 13.67 -7.23 -2.85
C TRP A 439 13.69 -5.90 -3.61
N VAL A 440 12.55 -5.60 -4.25
CA VAL A 440 12.24 -4.29 -4.79
C VAL A 440 12.03 -3.36 -3.61
N ASP A 441 12.69 -2.20 -3.60
CA ASP A 441 12.46 -1.16 -2.58
C ASP A 441 11.67 0.04 -3.13
N THR A 442 11.64 0.18 -4.47
CA THR A 442 11.00 1.28 -5.18
C THR A 442 10.30 0.80 -6.44
N ILE A 443 9.04 1.19 -6.59
CA ILE A 443 8.20 0.91 -7.75
C ILE A 443 7.92 2.22 -8.48
N PHE A 444 8.13 2.25 -9.79
CA PHE A 444 7.54 3.27 -10.67
C PHE A 444 6.33 2.66 -11.36
N PHE A 445 5.14 3.01 -10.90
CA PHE A 445 3.88 2.52 -11.41
C PHE A 445 3.28 3.51 -12.40
N LEU A 446 3.31 3.16 -13.69
CA LEU A 446 2.76 3.98 -14.76
C LEU A 446 1.48 3.32 -15.29
N SER A 447 0.37 4.05 -15.20
CA SER A 447 -0.94 3.57 -15.65
C SER A 447 -1.82 4.71 -16.14
N ASP A 448 -2.66 4.41 -17.11
CA ASP A 448 -3.79 5.25 -17.53
C ASP A 448 -5.14 4.56 -17.37
N GLY A 449 -5.11 3.23 -17.23
CA GLY A 449 -6.26 2.37 -17.22
C GLY A 449 -6.90 2.30 -15.84
N ARG A 450 -8.19 2.60 -15.81
CA ARG A 450 -9.07 2.21 -14.72
C ARG A 450 -8.98 0.69 -14.53
N PRO A 451 -8.74 0.17 -13.31
CA PRO A 451 -8.78 -1.26 -13.07
C PRO A 451 -10.08 -1.84 -13.63
N SER A 452 -9.99 -2.93 -14.41
CA SER A 452 -11.16 -3.51 -15.09
C SER A 452 -11.21 -5.03 -14.99
N VAL A 453 -10.13 -5.66 -14.53
CA VAL A 453 -10.04 -7.08 -14.20
C VAL A 453 -9.07 -7.26 -13.03
N GLY A 454 -9.14 -8.42 -12.38
CA GLY A 454 -8.30 -8.76 -11.24
C GLY A 454 -9.16 -9.34 -10.12
N GLU A 455 -8.50 -9.79 -9.05
CA GLU A 455 -9.19 -10.17 -7.82
C GLU A 455 -9.94 -8.97 -7.24
N TYR A 456 -9.33 -7.78 -7.30
CA TYR A 456 -9.94 -6.49 -6.99
C TYR A 456 -9.94 -5.57 -8.19
N ILE A 457 -11.08 -4.90 -8.36
CA ILE A 457 -11.33 -3.90 -9.40
C ILE A 457 -11.63 -2.54 -8.76
N ASP A 458 -12.24 -2.52 -7.57
CA ASP A 458 -12.46 -1.28 -6.83
C ASP A 458 -11.14 -0.66 -6.34
N THR A 459 -10.97 0.64 -6.54
CA THR A 459 -9.72 1.34 -6.23
C THR A 459 -9.41 1.44 -4.74
N ASP A 460 -10.44 1.52 -3.90
CA ASP A 460 -10.26 1.60 -2.45
C ASP A 460 -9.90 0.22 -1.88
N ASP A 461 -10.50 -0.85 -2.39
CA ASP A 461 -10.10 -2.23 -2.07
C ASP A 461 -8.65 -2.51 -2.47
N ILE A 462 -8.25 -2.10 -3.69
CA ILE A 462 -6.86 -2.23 -4.17
C ILE A 462 -5.91 -1.46 -3.25
N ARG A 463 -6.25 -0.22 -2.88
CA ARG A 463 -5.42 0.60 -1.96
C ARG A 463 -5.30 -0.04 -0.60
N ALA A 464 -6.41 -0.54 -0.03
CA ALA A 464 -6.40 -1.19 1.27
C ALA A 464 -5.49 -2.42 1.28
N GLU A 465 -5.55 -3.26 0.25
CA GLU A 465 -4.70 -4.45 0.15
C GLU A 465 -3.23 -4.10 -0.12
N VAL A 466 -2.97 -3.12 -1.00
CA VAL A 466 -1.60 -2.61 -1.19
C VAL A 466 -1.04 -2.05 0.11
N ARG A 467 -1.81 -1.27 0.86
CA ARG A 467 -1.38 -0.74 2.16
C ARG A 467 -1.07 -1.86 3.14
N ARG A 468 -1.97 -2.86 3.25
CA ARG A 468 -1.81 -4.03 4.12
C ARG A 468 -0.55 -4.83 3.78
N GLU A 469 -0.34 -5.16 2.51
CA GLU A 469 0.85 -5.91 2.10
C GLU A 469 2.13 -5.05 2.18
N ASN A 470 2.03 -3.75 1.95
CA ASN A 470 3.18 -2.85 2.00
C ASN A 470 3.54 -2.38 3.42
N GLU A 471 2.68 -2.59 4.42
CA GLU A 471 2.92 -2.23 5.83
C GLU A 471 4.25 -2.81 6.35
N THR A 472 4.53 -4.07 5.98
CA THR A 472 5.75 -4.79 6.37
C THR A 472 6.89 -4.64 5.37
N ARG A 473 6.59 -4.41 4.08
CA ARG A 473 7.58 -4.36 3.00
C ARG A 473 8.17 -2.97 2.78
N ARG A 474 7.42 -1.93 3.14
CA ARG A 474 7.81 -0.51 3.10
C ARG A 474 8.27 -0.03 1.71
N ILE A 475 7.84 -0.65 0.63
CA ILE A 475 8.21 -0.30 -0.74
C ILE A 475 7.65 1.08 -1.08
N VAL A 476 8.49 1.98 -1.61
CA VAL A 476 8.05 3.30 -2.07
C VAL A 476 7.43 3.15 -3.45
N ILE A 477 6.21 3.63 -3.65
CA ILE A 477 5.50 3.54 -4.94
C ILE A 477 5.36 4.94 -5.51
N HIS A 478 6.16 5.27 -6.52
CA HIS A 478 5.94 6.45 -7.34
C HIS A 478 4.87 6.13 -8.39
N THR A 479 3.94 7.04 -8.62
CA THR A 479 2.87 6.85 -9.61
C THR A 479 2.93 7.91 -10.69
N LEU A 480 2.81 7.47 -11.94
CA LEU A 480 2.78 8.31 -13.12
C LEU A 480 1.46 8.08 -13.85
N ALA A 481 0.58 9.07 -13.81
CA ALA A 481 -0.70 9.01 -14.50
C ALA A 481 -0.57 9.64 -15.89
N ILE A 482 -1.05 8.95 -16.93
CA ILE A 482 -1.05 9.48 -18.31
C ILE A 482 -2.47 9.46 -18.89
N GLY A 483 -3.25 10.52 -18.67
CA GLY A 483 -4.63 10.63 -19.16
C GLY A 483 -5.57 11.32 -18.17
N GLU A 484 -6.86 11.34 -18.48
CA GLU A 484 -7.86 12.06 -17.68
C GLU A 484 -8.43 11.28 -16.48
N PHE A 485 -8.20 9.97 -16.37
CA PHE A 485 -8.95 9.11 -15.44
C PHE A 485 -8.19 8.78 -14.13
N GLU A 486 -8.95 8.74 -13.03
CA GLU A 486 -8.57 8.25 -11.68
C GLU A 486 -7.27 8.78 -11.05
N ARG A 487 -6.94 10.06 -11.29
CA ARG A 487 -5.82 10.78 -10.66
C ARG A 487 -5.81 10.68 -9.13
N GLY A 488 -6.99 10.63 -8.49
CA GLY A 488 -7.14 10.50 -7.04
C GLY A 488 -6.60 9.18 -6.48
N PHE A 489 -6.87 8.06 -7.16
CA PHE A 489 -6.36 6.74 -6.78
C PHE A 489 -4.83 6.69 -6.89
N MET A 490 -4.28 7.08 -8.05
CA MET A 490 -2.84 7.10 -8.30
C MET A 490 -2.10 8.02 -7.32
N LYS A 491 -2.66 9.20 -7.05
CA LYS A 491 -2.09 10.14 -6.08
C LYS A 491 -2.08 9.58 -4.67
N SER A 492 -3.18 8.98 -4.24
CA SER A 492 -3.29 8.38 -2.90
C SER A 492 -2.33 7.21 -2.74
N LEU A 493 -2.24 6.34 -3.75
CA LEU A 493 -1.31 5.20 -3.78
C LEU A 493 0.16 5.64 -3.61
N ALA A 494 0.57 6.71 -4.29
CA ALA A 494 1.91 7.25 -4.12
C ALA A 494 2.13 7.84 -2.73
N LEU A 495 1.26 8.76 -2.30
CA LEU A 495 1.44 9.48 -1.03
C LEU A 495 1.42 8.54 0.19
N GLU A 496 0.59 7.50 0.17
CA GLU A 496 0.50 6.52 1.27
C GLU A 496 1.77 5.66 1.43
N SER A 497 2.52 5.47 0.35
CA SER A 497 3.78 4.72 0.36
C SER A 497 5.02 5.60 0.51
N GLY A 498 4.84 6.93 0.67
CA GLY A 498 5.93 7.91 0.70
C GLY A 498 6.49 8.26 -0.68
N GLY A 499 5.83 7.85 -1.75
CA GLY A 499 6.21 8.13 -3.13
C GLY A 499 5.69 9.47 -3.66
N VAL A 500 6.00 9.72 -4.93
CA VAL A 500 5.66 10.96 -5.65
C VAL A 500 4.66 10.65 -6.75
N TYR A 501 3.62 11.47 -6.85
CA TYR A 501 2.64 11.43 -7.93
C TYR A 501 3.01 12.45 -9.01
N VAL A 502 3.09 12.01 -10.26
CA VAL A 502 3.31 12.87 -11.44
C VAL A 502 2.16 12.71 -12.42
N ASP A 503 1.62 13.85 -12.84
CA ASP A 503 0.58 13.93 -13.87
C ASP A 503 1.22 14.26 -15.24
N LEU A 504 1.11 13.30 -16.17
CA LEU A 504 1.64 13.39 -17.53
C LEU A 504 0.63 13.99 -18.52
N GLY A 505 -0.63 14.25 -18.16
CA GLY A 505 -1.60 14.92 -19.05
C GLY A 505 -2.67 15.69 -18.28
N LYS A 506 -2.76 17.01 -18.47
CA LYS A 506 -3.71 17.86 -17.77
C LYS A 506 -5.12 17.74 -18.31
#